data_AF-A0A7C2BCU4-F1
#
_entry.id   AF-A0A7C2BCU4-F1
#
_cell.length_a   1.000
_cell.length_b   1.000
_cell.length_c   1.000
_cell.angle_alpha   90.00
_cell.angle_beta   90.00
_cell.angle_gamma   90.00
#
_symmetry.space_group_name_H-M   'P 1'
#
loop_
_entity.id
_entity.type
_entity.pdbx_description
1 polymer ?
#
loop_
_entity_poly.entity_id
_entity_poly.type
_entity_poly.pdbx_seq_one_letter_code
_entity_poly.pdbx_strand_id
1 'polypeptide(L)'
;MAEETKQEAEEAQEETEKKGSKKGLVLGGGIIGLIAAAYVVVMVAMPSPKVAPPFDGPFVIPLSAEDLQVNLRGDNGRRYLVMNLQATYMGYDETYVQARVADPVYQADLIDALIGVARQKTMSDVEDLVGQETFKEEIQEVVNPLLFPIHIGNETNHVKPDEESGIGPGLSIDDATMRGGFKAHAIHVDFPKAEISLDDGPKVSFDRTEDDLMLESDTGLTIFVDLTGLKDDFSGDVQVGVFGRITSIKFAKFLTQ
;
A
#
# COMPACT_ATOMS: atom_id res chain seq x y z
N MET A 1 12.18 -24.34 41.78
CA MET A 1 12.14 -24.09 43.23
C MET A 1 12.91 -22.80 43.44
N ALA A 2 12.17 -21.68 43.48
CA ALA A 2 11.88 -20.86 44.69
C ALA A 2 13.06 -19.89 44.97
N GLU A 3 12.91 -18.59 44.66
CA GLU A 3 12.68 -17.48 45.63
C GLU A 3 13.93 -17.23 46.50
N GLU A 4 14.54 -16.06 46.72
CA GLU A 4 14.21 -14.62 46.83
C GLU A 4 15.59 -13.87 46.86
N THR A 5 15.78 -12.69 46.24
CA THR A 5 15.59 -11.30 46.76
C THR A 5 16.74 -10.70 47.62
N LYS A 6 17.11 -9.43 47.28
CA LYS A 6 17.69 -8.34 48.11
C LYS A 6 19.21 -8.31 48.47
N GLN A 7 19.87 -7.27 47.95
CA GLN A 7 20.92 -6.43 48.60
C GLN A 7 20.56 -4.98 48.23
N GLU A 8 20.64 -3.95 49.07
CA GLU A 8 21.35 -3.77 50.34
C GLU A 8 20.70 -2.57 51.07
N ALA A 9 20.64 -2.63 52.39
CA ALA A 9 20.20 -1.56 53.27
C ALA A 9 21.15 -1.45 54.46
N GLU A 10 21.45 -0.20 54.86
CA GLU A 10 21.83 0.28 56.20
C GLU A 10 23.18 -0.21 56.78
N GLU A 11 24.01 0.55 57.52
CA GLU A 11 23.91 1.73 58.40
C GLU A 11 25.22 2.56 58.23
N ALA A 12 25.45 3.80 58.69
CA ALA A 12 25.07 4.42 59.95
C ALA A 12 25.20 5.96 59.89
N GLN A 13 24.33 6.60 60.65
CA GLN A 13 24.30 8.03 60.97
C GLN A 13 25.43 8.40 61.94
N GLU A 14 25.91 9.65 61.88
CA GLU A 14 25.95 10.48 63.09
C GLU A 14 25.84 11.97 62.75
N GLU A 15 25.03 12.65 63.55
CA GLU A 15 24.47 13.98 63.38
C GLU A 15 25.40 15.13 63.80
N THR A 16 25.13 16.32 63.24
CA THR A 16 25.04 17.51 64.10
C THR A 16 23.95 18.45 63.58
N GLU A 17 22.86 18.56 64.35
CA GLU A 17 21.80 19.59 64.33
C GLU A 17 22.38 21.04 64.26
N LYS A 18 21.73 22.14 63.84
CA LYS A 18 20.33 22.59 63.61
C LYS A 18 20.41 24.02 63.01
N LYS A 19 19.60 24.37 62.00
CA LYS A 19 18.70 25.57 61.96
C LYS A 19 18.24 25.95 60.53
N GLY A 20 16.93 25.80 60.31
CA GLY A 20 16.10 26.84 59.72
C GLY A 20 16.12 27.05 58.20
N SER A 21 15.24 26.35 57.48
CA SER A 21 14.37 26.95 56.43
C SER A 21 13.37 25.90 55.92
N LYS A 22 12.16 25.89 56.49
CA LYS A 22 11.02 25.06 56.05
C LYS A 22 10.39 25.54 54.71
N LYS A 23 11.17 26.08 53.78
CA LYS A 23 10.65 26.59 52.48
C LYS A 23 11.12 25.81 51.25
N GLY A 24 12.07 24.88 51.37
CA GLY A 24 12.59 24.13 50.21
C GLY A 24 11.79 22.87 49.84
N LEU A 25 11.10 22.23 50.79
CA LEU A 25 10.52 20.89 50.54
C LEU A 25 9.17 20.92 49.81
N VAL A 26 8.42 22.02 49.88
CA VAL A 26 7.10 22.13 49.22
C VAL A 26 7.23 22.52 47.75
N LEU A 27 8.33 23.16 47.34
CA LEU A 27 8.59 23.51 45.93
C LEU A 27 9.14 22.31 45.11
N GLY A 28 9.90 21.40 45.73
CA GLY A 28 10.46 20.23 45.03
C GLY A 28 9.39 19.20 44.62
N GLY A 29 8.39 18.97 45.49
CA GLY A 29 7.29 18.05 45.19
C GLY A 29 6.33 18.56 44.11
N GLY A 30 6.12 19.88 44.02
CA GLY A 30 5.28 20.50 43.00
C GLY A 30 5.85 20.40 41.59
N ILE A 31 7.17 20.52 41.44
CA ILE A 31 7.83 20.43 40.13
C ILE A 31 7.81 18.99 39.61
N ILE A 32 8.09 17.99 40.45
CA ILE A 32 8.01 16.57 40.05
C ILE A 32 6.58 16.17 39.70
N GLY A 33 5.59 16.63 40.47
CA GLY A 33 4.18 16.41 40.17
C GLY A 33 3.74 17.06 38.85
N LEU A 34 4.24 18.25 38.52
CA LEU A 34 3.98 18.92 37.25
C LEU A 34 4.65 18.21 36.06
N ILE A 35 5.87 17.70 36.23
CA ILE A 35 6.56 16.93 35.18
C ILE A 35 5.81 15.61 34.90
N ALA A 36 5.39 14.90 35.95
CA ALA A 36 4.60 13.67 35.81
C ALA A 36 3.21 13.94 35.19
N ALA A 37 2.53 15.01 35.60
CA ALA A 37 1.26 15.41 35.01
C ALA A 37 1.41 15.85 33.55
N ALA A 38 2.46 16.60 33.22
CA ALA A 38 2.78 16.99 31.84
C ALA A 38 3.07 15.76 30.97
N TYR A 39 3.81 14.77 31.49
CA TYR A 39 4.10 13.53 30.77
C TYR A 39 2.83 12.71 30.49
N VAL A 40 1.92 12.61 31.46
CA VAL A 40 0.63 11.93 31.29
C VAL A 40 -0.27 12.69 30.30
N VAL A 41 -0.31 14.02 30.37
CA VAL A 41 -1.07 14.83 29.41
C VAL A 41 -0.50 14.70 27.99
N VAL A 42 0.83 14.66 27.83
CA VAL A 42 1.48 14.43 26.53
C VAL A 42 1.13 13.05 25.97
N MET A 43 1.12 12.01 26.81
CA MET A 43 0.74 10.65 26.40
C MET A 43 -0.75 10.53 26.01
N VAL A 44 -1.65 11.23 26.71
CA VAL A 44 -3.10 11.23 26.41
C VAL A 44 -3.42 12.12 25.19
N ALA A 45 -2.63 13.17 24.96
CA ALA A 45 -2.77 14.05 23.82
C ALA A 45 -2.11 13.53 22.54
N MET A 46 -1.32 12.45 22.61
CA MET A 46 -0.85 11.76 21.42
C MET A 46 -2.05 11.10 20.74
N PRO A 47 -2.50 11.58 19.57
CA PRO A 47 -3.52 10.88 18.82
C PRO A 47 -2.99 9.47 18.57
N SER A 48 -3.79 8.46 18.90
CA SER A 48 -3.45 7.08 18.57
C SER A 48 -3.13 7.06 17.07
N PRO A 49 -2.00 6.46 16.64
CA PRO A 49 -1.67 6.38 15.23
C PRO A 49 -2.89 5.77 14.53
N LYS A 50 -3.44 6.46 13.54
CA LYS A 50 -4.55 5.95 12.74
C LYS A 50 -4.01 4.71 12.03
N VAL A 51 -4.24 3.54 12.60
CA VAL A 51 -3.87 2.27 11.97
C VAL A 51 -4.75 2.16 10.74
N ALA A 52 -4.12 2.22 9.55
CA ALA A 52 -4.83 1.98 8.31
C ALA A 52 -5.58 0.65 8.44
N PRO A 53 -6.87 0.58 8.06
CA PRO A 53 -7.61 -0.67 8.17
C PRO A 53 -6.86 -1.75 7.38
N PRO A 54 -6.81 -2.99 7.88
CA PRO A 54 -6.21 -4.09 7.14
C PRO A 54 -7.09 -4.48 5.95
N PHE A 55 -6.51 -5.13 4.96
CA PHE A 55 -7.28 -5.84 3.93
C PHE A 55 -8.04 -7.02 4.56
N ASP A 56 -9.24 -7.28 4.05
CA ASP A 56 -10.05 -8.45 4.38
C ASP A 56 -9.83 -9.58 3.35
N GLY A 57 -10.38 -10.76 3.63
CA GLY A 57 -10.34 -11.95 2.77
C GLY A 57 -9.85 -13.22 3.47
N PRO A 58 -9.46 -14.27 2.71
CA PRO A 58 -9.26 -14.27 1.27
C PRO A 58 -10.57 -14.36 0.46
N PHE A 59 -10.63 -13.59 -0.63
CA PHE A 59 -11.68 -13.67 -1.64
C PHE A 59 -11.19 -14.41 -2.88
N VAL A 60 -12.10 -14.88 -3.73
CA VAL A 60 -11.78 -15.62 -4.97
C VAL A 60 -12.60 -15.08 -6.13
N ILE A 61 -11.94 -14.79 -7.25
CA ILE A 61 -12.59 -14.30 -8.47
C ILE A 61 -12.09 -15.06 -9.71
N PRO A 62 -12.96 -15.47 -10.64
CA PRO A 62 -12.51 -15.95 -11.95
C PRO A 62 -11.90 -14.79 -12.76
N LEU A 63 -10.78 -15.05 -13.43
CA LEU A 63 -10.13 -14.06 -14.29
C LEU A 63 -10.70 -14.05 -15.72
N SER A 64 -11.45 -15.09 -16.11
CA SER A 64 -12.17 -15.15 -17.38
C SER A 64 -13.51 -15.86 -17.19
N ALA A 65 -14.52 -15.42 -17.93
CA ALA A 65 -15.84 -16.07 -17.96
C ALA A 65 -15.82 -17.38 -18.75
N GLU A 66 -14.95 -17.48 -19.75
CA GLU A 66 -14.80 -18.62 -20.64
C GLU A 66 -13.38 -19.19 -20.56
N ASP A 67 -13.20 -20.39 -21.12
CA ASP A 67 -11.87 -20.99 -21.27
C ASP A 67 -11.05 -20.21 -22.30
N LEU A 68 -9.80 -19.88 -21.95
CA LEU A 68 -8.84 -19.25 -22.85
C LEU A 68 -8.06 -20.33 -23.59
N GLN A 69 -8.06 -20.27 -24.92
CA GLN A 69 -7.26 -21.14 -25.78
C GLN A 69 -6.13 -20.34 -26.43
N VAL A 70 -4.88 -20.72 -26.16
CA VAL A 70 -3.69 -20.01 -26.63
C VAL A 70 -2.70 -20.98 -27.28
N ASN A 71 -2.14 -20.59 -28.42
CA ASN A 71 -1.07 -21.35 -29.05
C ASN A 71 0.24 -21.16 -28.26
N LEU A 72 0.88 -22.27 -27.92
CA LEU A 72 2.16 -22.23 -27.22
C LEU A 72 3.30 -21.87 -28.19
N ARG A 73 4.36 -21.29 -27.65
CA ARG A 73 5.59 -21.01 -28.38
C ARG A 73 6.30 -22.31 -28.75
N GLY A 74 6.67 -22.43 -30.02
CA GLY A 74 7.36 -23.60 -30.55
C GLY A 74 6.44 -24.54 -31.35
N ASP A 75 7.01 -25.60 -31.90
CA ASP A 75 6.31 -26.68 -32.61
C ASP A 75 5.34 -26.26 -33.74
N ASN A 76 5.65 -25.15 -34.45
CA ASN A 76 4.88 -24.64 -35.59
C ASN A 76 3.38 -24.40 -35.29
N GLY A 77 3.03 -24.03 -34.06
CA GLY A 77 1.64 -23.71 -33.67
C GLY A 77 0.70 -24.91 -33.64
N ARG A 78 1.24 -26.14 -33.53
CA ARG A 78 0.44 -27.36 -33.42
C ARG A 78 -0.06 -27.66 -32.01
N ARG A 79 0.54 -27.02 -31.00
CA ARG A 79 0.22 -27.22 -29.60
C ARG A 79 -0.48 -26.02 -29.02
N TYR A 80 -1.53 -26.27 -28.27
CA TYR A 80 -2.30 -25.23 -27.59
C TYR A 80 -2.55 -25.56 -26.13
N LEU A 81 -2.67 -24.50 -25.34
CA LEU A 81 -3.08 -24.53 -23.96
C LEU A 81 -4.52 -24.04 -23.86
N VAL A 82 -5.38 -24.83 -23.23
CA VAL A 82 -6.71 -24.42 -22.79
C VAL A 82 -6.68 -24.21 -21.28
N MET A 83 -6.94 -22.99 -20.82
CA MET A 83 -6.86 -22.64 -19.42
C MET A 83 -8.07 -21.84 -18.91
N ASN A 84 -8.38 -22.02 -17.63
CA ASN A 84 -9.29 -21.16 -16.87
C ASN A 84 -8.64 -20.86 -15.52
N LEU A 85 -8.61 -19.58 -15.15
CA LEU A 85 -7.82 -19.06 -14.04
C LEU A 85 -8.71 -18.42 -12.99
N GLN A 86 -8.34 -18.60 -11.72
CA GLN A 86 -8.93 -17.91 -10.58
C GLN A 86 -7.83 -17.20 -9.79
N ALA A 87 -8.10 -15.98 -9.36
CA ALA A 87 -7.23 -15.25 -8.43
C ALA A 87 -7.81 -15.33 -7.03
N THR A 88 -6.98 -15.67 -6.06
CA THR A 88 -7.26 -15.44 -4.63
C THR A 88 -6.63 -14.10 -4.26
N TYR A 89 -7.37 -13.23 -3.58
CA TYR A 89 -6.92 -11.88 -3.23
C TYR A 89 -7.35 -11.47 -1.82
N MET A 90 -6.69 -10.43 -1.32
CA MET A 90 -7.12 -9.66 -0.15
C MET A 90 -7.42 -8.24 -0.61
N GLY A 91 -8.44 -7.59 -0.06
CA GLY A 91 -8.79 -6.22 -0.42
C GLY A 91 -9.68 -5.54 0.61
N TYR A 92 -9.93 -4.25 0.44
CA TYR A 92 -10.82 -3.51 1.33
C TYR A 92 -12.30 -3.85 1.13
N ASP A 93 -12.68 -4.20 -0.10
CA ASP A 93 -14.06 -4.49 -0.47
C ASP A 93 -14.08 -5.55 -1.58
N GLU A 94 -14.90 -6.59 -1.40
CA GLU A 94 -15.11 -7.63 -2.41
C GLU A 94 -15.81 -7.06 -3.65
N THR A 95 -16.72 -6.10 -3.47
CA THR A 95 -17.54 -5.52 -4.55
C THR A 95 -16.71 -4.71 -5.53
N TYR A 96 -15.58 -4.13 -5.08
CA TYR A 96 -14.63 -3.42 -5.96
C TYR A 96 -14.14 -4.31 -7.09
N VAL A 97 -13.66 -5.51 -6.76
CA VAL A 97 -13.12 -6.46 -7.73
C VAL A 97 -14.23 -7.01 -8.64
N GLN A 98 -15.41 -7.28 -8.07
CA GLN A 98 -16.56 -7.74 -8.85
C GLN A 98 -16.98 -6.70 -9.90
N ALA A 99 -17.04 -5.41 -9.53
CA ALA A 99 -17.36 -4.33 -10.45
C ALA A 99 -16.31 -4.22 -11.57
N ARG A 100 -15.03 -4.37 -11.22
CA ARG A 100 -13.93 -4.29 -12.18
C ARG A 100 -13.97 -5.44 -13.20
N VAL A 101 -14.10 -6.69 -12.75
CA VAL A 101 -14.21 -7.86 -13.64
C VAL A 101 -15.48 -7.83 -14.51
N ALA A 102 -16.53 -7.14 -14.06
CA ALA A 102 -17.75 -6.93 -14.85
C ALA A 102 -17.62 -5.84 -15.93
N ASP A 103 -16.59 -4.99 -15.88
CA ASP A 103 -16.33 -3.97 -16.90
C ASP A 103 -15.77 -4.62 -18.18
N PRO A 104 -16.47 -4.52 -19.34
CA PRO A 104 -16.02 -5.14 -20.58
C PRO A 104 -14.67 -4.63 -21.10
N VAL A 105 -14.33 -3.36 -20.85
CA VAL A 105 -13.06 -2.78 -21.30
C VAL A 105 -11.91 -3.40 -20.51
N TYR A 106 -12.04 -3.40 -19.18
CA TYR A 106 -11.10 -4.07 -18.29
C TYR A 106 -10.95 -5.55 -18.63
N GLN A 107 -12.06 -6.23 -18.91
CA GLN A 107 -12.05 -7.67 -19.17
C GLN A 107 -11.28 -8.01 -20.46
N ALA A 108 -11.34 -7.14 -21.47
CA ALA A 108 -10.53 -7.27 -22.67
C ALA A 108 -9.03 -7.12 -22.37
N ASP A 109 -8.63 -6.08 -21.65
CA ASP A 109 -7.22 -5.84 -21.27
C ASP A 109 -6.67 -6.99 -20.41
N LEU A 110 -7.48 -7.51 -19.48
CA LEU A 110 -7.13 -8.66 -18.66
C LEU A 110 -6.92 -9.92 -19.50
N ILE A 111 -7.82 -10.21 -20.44
CA ILE A 111 -7.69 -11.37 -21.33
C ILE A 111 -6.44 -11.23 -22.21
N ASP A 112 -6.20 -10.06 -22.78
CA ASP A 112 -5.04 -9.80 -23.64
C ASP A 112 -3.72 -9.97 -22.86
N ALA A 113 -3.67 -9.51 -21.62
CA ALA A 113 -2.55 -9.72 -20.73
C ALA A 113 -2.31 -11.22 -20.44
N LEU A 114 -3.35 -11.97 -20.10
CA LEU A 114 -3.27 -13.41 -19.85
C LEU A 114 -2.79 -14.19 -21.08
N ILE A 115 -3.34 -13.88 -22.25
CA ILE A 115 -2.91 -14.47 -23.53
C ILE A 115 -1.47 -14.06 -23.83
N GLY A 116 -1.09 -12.82 -23.52
CA GLY A 116 0.24 -12.26 -23.70
C GLY A 116 1.33 -12.98 -22.91
N VAL A 117 1.03 -13.43 -21.68
CA VAL A 117 1.93 -14.30 -20.90
C VAL A 117 1.91 -15.73 -21.46
N ALA A 118 0.72 -16.30 -21.67
CA ALA A 118 0.57 -17.69 -22.11
C ALA A 118 1.25 -17.98 -23.46
N ARG A 119 1.19 -17.05 -24.42
CA ARG A 119 1.81 -17.23 -25.76
C ARG A 119 3.33 -17.34 -25.72
N GLN A 120 3.96 -16.88 -24.65
CA GLN A 120 5.42 -16.91 -24.50
C GLN A 120 5.91 -18.27 -24.00
N LYS A 121 5.01 -19.07 -23.43
CA LYS A 121 5.29 -20.38 -22.85
C LYS A 121 5.46 -21.46 -23.91
N THR A 122 6.41 -22.35 -23.68
CA THR A 122 6.63 -23.57 -24.43
C THR A 122 5.94 -24.76 -23.76
N MET A 123 5.87 -25.92 -24.44
CA MET A 123 5.28 -27.13 -23.86
C MET A 123 5.97 -27.56 -22.55
N SER A 124 7.30 -27.47 -22.49
CA SER A 124 8.04 -27.82 -21.28
C SER A 124 7.73 -26.91 -20.10
N ASP A 125 7.41 -25.64 -20.37
CA ASP A 125 7.09 -24.67 -19.32
C ASP A 125 5.71 -24.95 -18.68
N VAL A 126 4.82 -25.64 -19.41
CA VAL A 126 3.46 -25.91 -18.94
C VAL A 126 3.24 -27.36 -18.48
N GLU A 127 4.04 -28.32 -18.93
CA GLU A 127 3.92 -29.72 -18.48
C GLU A 127 4.55 -29.97 -17.11
N ASP A 128 5.63 -29.27 -16.78
CA ASP A 128 6.32 -29.43 -15.50
C ASP A 128 5.68 -28.59 -14.39
N LEU A 129 5.71 -29.10 -13.15
CA LEU A 129 5.15 -28.42 -11.99
C LEU A 129 5.91 -27.13 -11.67
N VAL A 130 7.24 -27.11 -11.82
CA VAL A 130 8.03 -25.90 -11.56
C VAL A 130 7.69 -24.83 -12.60
N GLY A 131 7.63 -25.22 -13.88
CA GLY A 131 7.20 -24.34 -14.96
C GLY A 131 5.79 -23.76 -14.75
N GLN A 132 4.85 -24.57 -14.27
CA GLN A 132 3.50 -24.14 -13.92
C GLN A 132 3.48 -23.11 -12.78
N GLU A 133 4.30 -23.26 -11.75
CA GLU A 133 4.39 -22.27 -10.68
C GLU A 133 5.01 -20.96 -11.18
N THR A 134 6.10 -21.02 -11.95
CA THR A 134 6.67 -19.82 -12.60
C THR A 134 5.63 -19.14 -13.51
N PHE A 135 4.80 -19.91 -14.23
CA PHE A 135 3.74 -19.35 -15.04
C PHE A 135 2.66 -18.64 -14.20
N LYS A 136 2.27 -19.21 -13.06
CA LYS A 136 1.34 -18.54 -12.13
C LYS A 136 1.91 -17.25 -11.56
N GLU A 137 3.19 -17.22 -11.22
CA GLU A 137 3.89 -16.03 -10.72
C GLU A 137 3.92 -14.92 -11.78
N GLU A 138 4.26 -15.25 -13.04
CA GLU A 138 4.21 -14.29 -14.15
C GLU A 138 2.79 -13.78 -14.41
N ILE A 139 1.78 -14.65 -14.36
CA ILE A 139 0.37 -14.23 -14.43
C ILE A 139 0.06 -13.27 -13.27
N GLN A 140 0.49 -13.59 -12.05
CA GLN A 140 0.24 -12.75 -10.89
C GLN A 140 0.88 -11.37 -11.05
N GLU A 141 2.13 -11.29 -11.53
CA GLU A 141 2.85 -10.04 -11.75
C GLU A 141 2.11 -9.13 -12.74
N VAL A 142 1.59 -9.69 -13.83
CA VAL A 142 0.87 -8.91 -14.85
C VAL A 142 -0.57 -8.58 -14.42
N VAL A 143 -1.28 -9.52 -13.79
CA VAL A 143 -2.69 -9.33 -13.43
C VAL A 143 -2.85 -8.45 -12.19
N ASN A 144 -1.90 -8.46 -11.25
CA ASN A 144 -2.04 -7.69 -10.02
C ASN A 144 -2.19 -6.17 -10.25
N PRO A 145 -1.34 -5.47 -11.03
CA PRO A 145 -1.54 -4.05 -11.31
C PRO A 145 -2.80 -3.78 -12.14
N LEU A 146 -3.20 -4.73 -12.99
CA LEU A 146 -4.47 -4.63 -13.72
C LEU A 146 -5.66 -4.75 -12.77
N LEU A 147 -5.67 -5.68 -11.81
CA LEU A 147 -6.81 -5.87 -10.92
C LEU A 147 -6.87 -4.82 -9.80
N PHE A 148 -5.70 -4.36 -9.36
CA PHE A 148 -5.52 -3.41 -8.28
C PHE A 148 -4.56 -2.29 -8.71
N PRO A 149 -5.01 -1.36 -9.58
CA PRO A 149 -4.20 -0.21 -9.94
C PRO A 149 -4.00 0.71 -8.75
N ILE A 150 -3.05 1.62 -8.88
CA ILE A 150 -2.91 2.73 -7.93
C ILE A 150 -4.07 3.70 -8.15
N HIS A 151 -4.72 4.10 -7.07
CA HIS A 151 -5.67 5.19 -7.02
C HIS A 151 -5.03 6.40 -6.35
N ILE A 152 -5.39 7.61 -6.81
CA ILE A 152 -4.99 8.89 -6.20
C ILE A 152 -6.27 9.68 -5.91
N GLY A 153 -6.62 9.78 -4.64
CA GLY A 153 -7.80 10.47 -4.08
C GLY A 153 -9.15 9.87 -4.49
N ASN A 154 -9.37 9.61 -5.78
CA ASN A 154 -10.58 9.03 -6.33
C ASN A 154 -10.66 7.52 -6.07
N GLU A 155 -11.46 7.13 -5.08
CA GLU A 155 -11.66 5.71 -4.71
C GLU A 155 -12.36 4.89 -5.82
N THR A 156 -13.18 5.54 -6.65
CA THR A 156 -14.04 4.83 -7.63
C THR A 156 -13.41 4.68 -9.00
N ASN A 157 -12.46 5.56 -9.36
CA ASN A 157 -11.90 5.59 -10.69
C ASN A 157 -10.42 6.01 -10.68
N HIS A 158 -9.54 5.03 -10.85
CA HIS A 158 -8.08 5.22 -10.87
C HIS A 158 -7.54 6.12 -11.98
N VAL A 159 -8.29 6.37 -13.06
CA VAL A 159 -7.83 7.22 -14.17
C VAL A 159 -8.31 8.67 -14.05
N LYS A 160 -9.24 8.95 -13.14
CA LYS A 160 -9.77 10.30 -12.97
C LYS A 160 -9.02 11.05 -11.89
N PRO A 161 -8.86 12.38 -12.05
CA PRO A 161 -8.40 13.21 -10.96
C PRO A 161 -9.29 13.10 -9.72
N ASP A 162 -8.65 13.30 -8.58
CA ASP A 162 -9.32 13.50 -7.31
C ASP A 162 -10.22 14.75 -7.37
N GLU A 163 -11.47 14.61 -6.94
CA GLU A 163 -12.45 15.68 -7.08
C GLU A 163 -12.16 16.86 -6.15
N GLU A 164 -11.50 16.64 -5.01
CA GLU A 164 -11.23 17.69 -4.02
C GLU A 164 -9.98 18.48 -4.38
N SER A 165 -8.87 17.80 -4.65
CA SER A 165 -7.57 18.41 -4.96
C SER A 165 -7.38 18.73 -6.44
N GLY A 166 -7.96 17.95 -7.34
CA GLY A 166 -7.69 18.01 -8.78
C GLY A 166 -6.42 17.26 -9.22
N ILE A 167 -5.71 16.59 -8.31
CA ILE A 167 -4.54 15.77 -8.64
C ILE A 167 -4.99 14.50 -9.34
N GLY A 168 -4.37 14.20 -10.47
CA GLY A 168 -4.61 12.98 -11.24
C GLY A 168 -3.42 12.02 -11.27
N PRO A 169 -3.62 10.81 -11.82
CA PRO A 169 -2.50 9.94 -12.19
C PRO A 169 -1.67 10.58 -13.30
N GLY A 170 -0.35 10.53 -13.16
CA GLY A 170 0.58 10.95 -14.20
C GLY A 170 0.61 9.98 -15.38
N LEU A 171 1.21 10.40 -16.49
CA LEU A 171 1.35 9.59 -17.71
C LEU A 171 2.09 8.27 -17.48
N SER A 172 3.04 8.25 -16.54
CA SER A 172 3.88 7.10 -16.22
C SER A 172 3.37 6.31 -15.01
N ILE A 173 2.09 6.43 -14.63
CA ILE A 173 1.53 5.77 -13.43
C ILE A 173 1.71 4.25 -13.45
N ASP A 174 1.73 3.61 -14.63
CA ASP A 174 1.93 2.17 -14.76
C ASP A 174 3.35 1.72 -14.35
N ASP A 175 4.34 2.62 -14.45
CA ASP A 175 5.73 2.40 -14.03
C ASP A 175 5.97 2.65 -12.54
N ALA A 176 4.95 3.16 -11.82
CA ALA A 176 5.05 3.41 -10.39
C ALA A 176 5.29 2.13 -9.60
N THR A 177 6.14 2.20 -8.57
CA THR A 177 6.46 1.04 -7.71
C THR A 177 5.59 0.95 -6.45
N MET A 178 4.87 2.02 -6.10
CA MET A 178 3.95 2.04 -4.97
C MET A 178 2.85 0.98 -5.12
N ARG A 179 2.76 0.06 -4.15
CA ARG A 179 1.69 -0.95 -4.07
C ARG A 179 1.16 -1.13 -2.64
N GLY A 180 1.37 -0.12 -1.79
CA GLY A 180 0.79 -0.07 -0.45
C GLY A 180 -0.71 0.19 -0.48
N GLY A 181 -1.40 -0.14 0.62
CA GLY A 181 -2.86 0.01 0.69
C GLY A 181 -3.29 1.47 0.59
N PHE A 182 -4.39 1.74 -0.11
CA PHE A 182 -4.89 3.10 -0.38
C PHE A 182 -5.04 3.99 0.87
N LYS A 183 -5.28 3.40 2.05
CA LYS A 183 -5.45 4.14 3.31
C LYS A 183 -4.16 4.27 4.13
N ALA A 184 -3.04 3.82 3.58
CA ALA A 184 -1.75 3.78 4.26
C ALA A 184 -0.77 4.85 3.76
N HIS A 185 -1.01 5.43 2.58
CA HIS A 185 -0.12 6.40 1.96
C HIS A 185 -0.87 7.66 1.57
N ALA A 186 -0.19 8.79 1.62
CA ALA A 186 -0.76 10.07 1.26
C ALA A 186 0.24 10.97 0.54
N ILE A 187 -0.28 11.75 -0.39
CA ILE A 187 0.42 12.86 -1.02
C ILE A 187 0.12 14.10 -0.20
N HIS A 188 1.15 14.76 0.29
CA HIS A 188 1.04 16.00 1.05
C HIS A 188 1.27 17.19 0.14
N VAL A 189 0.32 18.12 0.12
CA VAL A 189 0.38 19.34 -0.70
C VAL A 189 0.43 20.58 0.19
N ASP A 190 1.45 21.41 0.00
CA ASP A 190 1.58 22.76 0.59
C ASP A 190 1.58 23.79 -0.54
N PHE A 191 0.37 24.20 -0.95
CA PHE A 191 0.18 25.13 -2.07
C PHE A 191 0.82 26.52 -1.84
N PRO A 192 0.74 27.13 -0.64
CA PRO A 192 1.42 28.41 -0.38
C PRO A 192 2.94 28.37 -0.61
N LYS A 193 3.57 27.21 -0.39
CA LYS A 193 5.00 27.02 -0.66
C LYS A 193 5.29 26.40 -2.03
N ALA A 194 4.26 25.98 -2.75
CA ALA A 194 4.35 25.19 -3.96
C ALA A 194 5.22 23.93 -3.77
N GLU A 195 5.02 23.23 -2.65
CA GLU A 195 5.73 21.99 -2.31
C GLU A 195 4.75 20.81 -2.27
N ILE A 196 5.20 19.66 -2.77
CA ILE A 196 4.48 18.39 -2.73
C ILE A 196 5.42 17.26 -2.28
N SER A 197 4.92 16.28 -1.55
CA SER A 197 5.68 15.08 -1.17
C SER A 197 4.78 13.85 -1.08
N LEU A 198 5.36 12.66 -1.22
CA LEU A 198 4.70 11.40 -0.92
C LEU A 198 5.16 10.91 0.46
N ASP A 199 4.21 10.67 1.36
CA ASP A 199 4.47 10.31 2.76
C ASP A 199 5.54 11.24 3.39
N ASP A 200 6.48 10.69 4.15
CA ASP A 200 7.62 11.43 4.72
C ASP A 200 8.81 11.59 3.74
N GLY A 201 8.55 11.44 2.43
CA GLY A 201 9.55 11.54 1.37
C GLY A 201 10.06 12.96 1.08
N PRO A 202 10.97 13.13 0.11
CA PRO A 202 11.51 14.43 -0.27
C PRO A 202 10.41 15.36 -0.76
N LYS A 203 10.51 16.63 -0.35
CA LYS A 203 9.66 17.68 -0.89
C LYS A 203 10.14 18.11 -2.27
N VAL A 204 9.20 18.18 -3.20
CA VAL A 204 9.42 18.59 -4.57
C VAL A 204 8.67 19.89 -4.82
N SER A 205 9.32 20.87 -5.43
CA SER A 205 8.65 22.10 -5.85
C SER A 205 7.88 21.86 -7.15
N PHE A 206 6.69 22.45 -7.28
CA PHE A 206 5.88 22.36 -8.51
C PHE A 206 5.44 23.74 -9.00
N ASP A 207 5.07 23.83 -10.28
CA ASP A 207 4.50 25.05 -10.90
C ASP A 207 3.12 24.85 -11.55
N ARG A 208 2.58 23.62 -11.47
CA ARG A 208 1.28 23.16 -12.00
C ARG A 208 1.26 22.97 -13.51
N THR A 209 2.42 22.93 -14.15
CA THR A 209 2.54 22.53 -15.55
C THR A 209 2.95 21.07 -15.70
N GLU A 210 3.24 20.40 -14.59
CA GLU A 210 3.66 19.00 -14.56
C GLU A 210 2.46 18.07 -14.74
N ASP A 211 2.47 17.30 -15.82
CA ASP A 211 1.50 16.23 -16.14
C ASP A 211 2.04 14.84 -15.77
N ASP A 212 3.31 14.74 -15.35
CA ASP A 212 3.97 13.48 -15.01
C ASP A 212 5.07 13.66 -13.96
N LEU A 213 4.74 14.30 -12.83
CA LEU A 213 5.68 14.53 -11.74
C LEU A 213 5.92 13.24 -10.95
N MET A 214 7.17 12.78 -10.89
CA MET A 214 7.55 11.65 -10.06
C MET A 214 7.71 12.08 -8.59
N LEU A 215 7.04 11.38 -7.69
CA LEU A 215 7.22 11.51 -6.24
C LEU A 215 7.78 10.21 -5.67
N GLU A 216 8.67 10.33 -4.69
CA GLU A 216 9.31 9.21 -4.00
C GLU A 216 9.00 9.28 -2.51
N SER A 217 8.63 8.16 -1.90
CA SER A 217 8.45 8.05 -0.45
C SER A 217 9.80 7.93 0.28
N ASP A 218 9.78 8.03 1.60
CA ASP A 218 10.93 7.75 2.47
C ASP A 218 11.50 6.32 2.32
N THR A 219 10.65 5.38 1.86
CA THR A 219 10.96 3.98 1.64
C THR A 219 11.40 3.67 0.20
N GLY A 220 11.50 4.69 -0.67
CA GLY A 220 11.90 4.55 -2.07
C GLY A 220 10.79 4.06 -3.01
N LEU A 221 9.53 4.07 -2.56
CA LEU A 221 8.39 3.78 -3.42
C LEU A 221 8.06 5.01 -4.26
N THR A 222 7.72 4.79 -5.52
CA THR A 222 7.48 5.85 -6.49
C THR A 222 6.04 5.88 -6.97
N ILE A 223 5.54 7.09 -7.23
CA ILE A 223 4.29 7.35 -7.96
C ILE A 223 4.52 8.49 -8.96
N PHE A 224 3.63 8.60 -9.95
CA PHE A 224 3.62 9.67 -10.93
C PHE A 224 2.27 10.39 -10.88
N VAL A 225 2.29 11.72 -10.84
CA VAL A 225 1.09 12.53 -10.64
C VAL A 225 0.96 13.65 -11.68
N ASP A 226 -0.27 13.93 -12.07
CA ASP A 226 -0.66 15.06 -12.91
C ASP A 226 -1.16 16.19 -12.01
N LEU A 227 -0.47 17.33 -12.05
CA LEU A 227 -0.79 18.55 -11.30
C LEU A 227 -1.42 19.64 -12.17
N THR A 228 -1.63 19.41 -13.46
CA THR A 228 -2.23 20.40 -14.37
C THR A 228 -3.67 20.76 -13.98
N GLY A 229 -4.35 19.84 -13.29
CA GLY A 229 -5.69 20.01 -12.74
C GLY A 229 -5.73 20.47 -11.28
N LEU A 230 -4.59 20.65 -10.61
CA LEU A 230 -4.51 21.00 -9.19
C LEU A 230 -5.27 22.31 -8.93
N LYS A 231 -6.23 22.27 -8.01
CA LYS A 231 -7.03 23.44 -7.67
C LYS A 231 -6.18 24.52 -7.00
N ASP A 232 -6.51 25.77 -7.34
CA ASP A 232 -5.99 26.92 -6.61
C ASP A 232 -6.27 26.72 -5.12
N ASP A 233 -5.29 27.02 -4.26
CA ASP A 233 -5.39 26.99 -2.79
C ASP A 233 -5.44 25.63 -2.08
N PHE A 234 -5.53 24.50 -2.79
CA PHE A 234 -5.61 23.19 -2.13
C PHE A 234 -4.35 22.89 -1.32
N SER A 235 -4.50 22.71 -0.01
CA SER A 235 -3.43 22.22 0.88
C SER A 235 -3.98 21.15 1.79
N GLY A 236 -3.33 20.01 1.84
CA GLY A 236 -3.81 18.84 2.57
C GLY A 236 -3.25 17.54 2.03
N ASP A 237 -3.92 16.45 2.42
CA ASP A 237 -3.48 15.09 2.15
C ASP A 237 -4.41 14.45 1.12
N VAL A 238 -3.84 13.90 0.05
CA VAL A 238 -4.57 13.09 -0.95
C VAL A 238 -4.16 11.64 -0.79
N GLN A 239 -5.11 10.77 -0.47
CA GLN A 239 -4.83 9.34 -0.26
C GLN A 239 -4.34 8.68 -1.55
N VAL A 240 -3.37 7.78 -1.45
CA VAL A 240 -2.82 7.06 -2.60
C VAL A 240 -2.56 5.60 -2.27
N GLY A 241 -2.73 4.72 -3.25
CA GLY A 241 -2.36 3.31 -3.14
C GLY A 241 -3.36 2.37 -3.79
N VAL A 242 -3.31 1.10 -3.41
CA VAL A 242 -4.12 0.03 -4.03
C VAL A 242 -5.24 -0.45 -3.11
N PHE A 243 -6.33 -0.93 -3.70
CA PHE A 243 -7.50 -1.44 -2.96
C PHE A 243 -7.38 -2.90 -2.53
N GLY A 244 -6.33 -3.59 -2.96
CA GLY A 244 -6.07 -4.98 -2.63
C GLY A 244 -4.82 -5.51 -3.30
N ARG A 245 -4.62 -6.82 -3.16
CA ARG A 245 -3.50 -7.54 -3.78
C ARG A 245 -3.87 -8.99 -4.01
N ILE A 246 -3.40 -9.54 -5.12
CA ILE A 246 -3.46 -10.98 -5.38
C ILE A 246 -2.49 -11.70 -4.47
N THR A 247 -2.96 -12.77 -3.83
CA THR A 247 -2.13 -13.65 -2.98
C THR A 247 -1.72 -14.93 -3.70
N SER A 248 -2.55 -15.43 -4.63
CA SER A 248 -2.22 -16.59 -5.44
C SER A 248 -3.10 -16.70 -6.69
N ILE A 249 -2.55 -17.34 -7.72
CA ILE A 249 -3.26 -17.75 -8.93
C ILE A 249 -3.51 -19.26 -8.89
N LYS A 250 -4.71 -19.68 -9.29
CA LYS A 250 -5.12 -21.09 -9.34
C LYS A 250 -5.62 -21.44 -10.74
N PHE A 251 -5.21 -22.60 -11.23
CA PHE A 251 -5.79 -23.18 -12.44
C PHE A 251 -7.10 -23.89 -12.07
N ALA A 252 -8.22 -23.38 -12.56
CA ALA A 252 -9.50 -24.10 -12.53
C ALA A 252 -9.58 -25.13 -13.66
N LYS A 253 -8.97 -24.81 -14.81
CA LYS A 253 -8.75 -25.72 -15.93
C LYS A 253 -7.36 -25.47 -16.51
N PHE A 254 -6.67 -26.54 -16.87
CA PHE A 254 -5.34 -26.48 -17.48
C PHE A 254 -5.10 -27.74 -18.31
N LEU A 255 -5.26 -27.62 -19.63
CA LEU A 255 -5.15 -28.74 -20.56
C LEU A 255 -4.23 -28.35 -21.72
N THR A 256 -3.21 -29.17 -21.97
CA THR A 256 -2.33 -29.05 -23.13
C THR A 256 -2.74 -30.08 -24.19
N GLN A 257 -2.72 -29.68 -25.46
CA GLN A 257 -3.11 -30.51 -26.61
C GLN A 257 -2.16 -30.30 -27.78
#